data_AF-A0A8H3D7R1-F1
#
_entry.id   AF-A0A8H3D7R1-F1
#
_cell.length_a   1.000
_cell.length_b   1.000
_cell.length_c   1.000
_cell.angle_alpha   90.00
_cell.angle_beta   90.00
_cell.angle_gamma   90.00
#
_symmetry.space_group_name_H-M   'P 1'
#
loop_
_entity.id
_entity.type
_entity.pdbx_description
1 polymer ?
#
loop_
_entity_poly.entity_id
_entity_poly.type
_entity_poly.pdbx_seq_one_letter_code
_entity_poly.pdbx_strand_id
1 'polypeptide(L)'
;FVFLAIPFEGLIVKPLLEAKHTLEFDIVVVIDALDECENENSVGQILDVLLGNNIILPIHFLISSRPEPEIYRRMMKRVGTNFDARLVLHELDQSAVRNDIRAYLTHELGEIPLTFTQIEALVERSGILFIYAATASAYIKAGYLLMEHEERLDMILGLSPASEGKDRYIDELYNTILSAAFNNASLDQSSRERMETILRAVICAQEPMTTSALSGLLQLKSGEQVGALLRPLGSVLHVSEKNSLVSVLHTSFPDYLLDQQRSAVFHCNPKQINGLLARACLRLIKHHDPQFNICHLESSYYLDEDISDISGRIARTISPELFYSCRHWANHIQLAEKSDELAGPIRDFLSSQLLLWMEVLSLKRCIHIGVGIMQSVEDWGRWTGNLEELVELAHYAWCFVTMFASQPVSRSTPHIYLSMLPFWPSDAPISLHYTSKMQNMINPWGTALSGRQHALLATWSFGSQLMSTKFSPDGSRITVAVGKECKAGVIDPPLPNLGAYWKLRTQARF
;
A
#
# COMPACT_ATOMS: atom_id res chain seq x y z
N PHE A 1 7.35 6.59 -23.99
CA PHE A 1 7.68 8.03 -24.02
C PHE A 1 6.46 8.95 -23.93
N VAL A 2 5.39 8.76 -24.71
CA VAL A 2 4.26 9.73 -24.76
C VAL A 2 3.38 9.75 -23.49
N PHE A 3 3.26 8.65 -22.76
CA PHE A 3 2.24 8.49 -21.71
C PHE A 3 2.41 9.40 -20.47
N LEU A 4 3.64 9.62 -19.98
CA LEU A 4 3.90 10.52 -18.84
C LEU A 4 4.37 11.93 -19.25
N ALA A 5 4.92 12.08 -20.44
CA ALA A 5 5.41 13.39 -20.92
C ALA A 5 4.26 14.40 -21.11
N ILE A 6 3.11 13.97 -21.65
CA ILE A 6 1.96 14.86 -21.85
C ILE A 6 1.37 15.34 -20.51
N PRO A 7 1.09 14.45 -19.53
CA PRO A 7 0.66 14.88 -18.20
C PRO A 7 1.69 15.77 -17.49
N PHE A 8 2.99 15.43 -17.53
CA PHE A 8 4.00 16.25 -16.85
C PHE A 8 4.10 17.65 -17.44
N GLU A 9 4.07 17.77 -18.77
CA GLU A 9 4.08 19.07 -19.43
C GLU A 9 2.83 19.90 -19.09
N GLY A 10 1.65 19.27 -19.15
CA GLY A 10 0.37 19.95 -18.94
C GLY A 10 0.04 20.28 -17.48
N LEU A 11 0.47 19.43 -16.54
CA LEU A 11 0.11 19.52 -15.12
C LEU A 11 1.22 20.09 -14.23
N ILE A 12 2.48 19.98 -14.65
CA ILE A 12 3.64 20.43 -13.86
C ILE A 12 4.35 21.59 -14.56
N VAL A 13 4.88 21.37 -15.77
CA VAL A 13 5.75 22.35 -16.44
C VAL A 13 5.00 23.65 -16.74
N LYS A 14 3.90 23.58 -17.50
CA LYS A 14 3.15 24.80 -17.90
C LYS A 14 2.61 25.58 -16.70
N PRO A 15 1.91 24.95 -15.72
CA PRO A 15 1.41 25.68 -14.57
C PRO A 15 2.53 26.34 -13.74
N LEU A 16 3.68 25.67 -13.56
CA LEU A 16 4.81 26.26 -12.83
C LEU A 16 5.43 27.43 -13.58
N LEU A 17 5.54 27.37 -14.90
CA LEU A 17 6.05 28.48 -15.71
C LEU A 17 5.09 29.68 -15.68
N GLU A 18 3.78 29.45 -15.75
CA GLU A 18 2.76 30.49 -15.63
C GLU A 18 2.76 31.14 -14.24
N ALA A 19 2.93 30.33 -13.19
CA ALA A 19 2.99 30.78 -11.80
C ALA A 19 4.39 31.26 -11.36
N LYS A 20 5.39 31.29 -12.25
CA LYS A 20 6.78 31.60 -11.89
C LYS A 20 6.94 32.92 -11.14
N HIS A 21 6.15 33.94 -11.52
CA HIS A 21 6.21 35.26 -10.90
C HIS A 21 5.53 35.33 -9.52
N THR A 22 4.71 34.34 -9.17
CA THR A 22 4.05 34.25 -7.86
C THR A 22 4.82 33.41 -6.85
N LEU A 23 5.89 32.74 -7.27
CA LEU A 23 6.75 31.96 -6.38
C LEU A 23 7.69 32.90 -5.62
N GLU A 24 7.42 33.09 -4.33
CA GLU A 24 8.18 34.01 -3.46
C GLU A 24 9.50 33.41 -2.93
N PHE A 25 9.74 32.12 -3.15
CA PHE A 25 10.90 31.39 -2.64
C PHE A 25 11.35 30.29 -3.61
N ASP A 26 12.63 29.91 -3.51
CA ASP A 26 13.19 28.77 -4.23
C ASP A 26 12.60 27.47 -3.68
N ILE A 27 11.82 26.77 -4.50
CA ILE A 27 11.22 25.49 -4.12
C ILE A 27 12.16 24.35 -4.51
N VAL A 28 12.41 23.46 -3.57
CA VAL A 28 13.10 22.19 -3.80
C VAL A 28 12.12 21.05 -3.55
N VAL A 29 11.93 20.20 -4.55
CA VAL A 29 11.17 18.96 -4.44
C VAL A 29 12.17 17.83 -4.19
N VAL A 30 12.07 17.19 -3.02
CA VAL A 30 12.90 16.04 -2.66
C VAL A 30 12.13 14.76 -2.98
N ILE A 31 12.72 13.92 -3.82
CA ILE A 31 12.23 12.57 -4.11
C ILE A 31 13.21 11.60 -3.47
N ASP A 32 12.80 11.04 -2.35
CA ASP A 32 13.64 10.11 -1.58
C ASP A 32 13.43 8.66 -2.05
N ALA A 33 14.53 7.89 -2.11
CA ALA A 33 14.57 6.45 -2.39
C ALA A 33 13.76 6.03 -3.63
N LEU A 34 14.06 6.63 -4.78
CA LEU A 34 13.31 6.38 -6.03
C LEU A 34 13.29 4.89 -6.45
N ASP A 35 14.30 4.11 -6.07
CA ASP A 35 14.41 2.67 -6.30
C ASP A 35 13.37 1.83 -5.54
N GLU A 36 12.78 2.35 -4.46
CA GLU A 36 11.74 1.65 -3.69
C GLU A 36 10.37 1.64 -4.40
N CYS A 37 10.29 2.17 -5.62
CA CYS A 37 9.11 2.08 -6.46
C CYS A 37 8.99 0.69 -7.11
N GLU A 38 7.86 0.02 -6.90
CA GLU A 38 7.61 -1.37 -7.36
C GLU A 38 7.76 -1.62 -8.87
N ASN A 39 7.69 -0.58 -9.71
CA ASN A 39 7.71 -0.70 -11.17
C ASN A 39 8.91 0.04 -11.78
N GLU A 40 9.95 -0.72 -12.12
CA GLU A 40 11.16 -0.23 -12.78
C GLU A 40 10.88 0.57 -14.07
N ASN A 41 9.87 0.18 -14.85
CA ASN A 41 9.50 0.92 -16.06
C ASN A 41 8.93 2.29 -15.73
N SER A 42 8.12 2.39 -14.67
CA SER A 42 7.58 3.67 -14.19
C SER A 42 8.68 4.57 -13.64
N VAL A 43 9.58 4.04 -12.82
CA VAL A 43 10.80 4.74 -12.34
C VAL A 43 11.57 5.31 -13.52
N GLY A 44 11.75 4.47 -14.53
CA GLY A 44 12.41 4.85 -15.75
C GLY A 44 11.77 6.03 -16.47
N GLN A 45 10.45 6.01 -16.61
CA GLN A 45 9.71 7.10 -17.23
C GLN A 45 9.76 8.38 -16.39
N ILE A 46 9.75 8.29 -15.06
CA ILE A 46 9.93 9.44 -14.16
C ILE A 46 11.29 10.08 -14.41
N LEU A 47 12.37 9.29 -14.42
CA LEU A 47 13.71 9.76 -14.72
C LEU A 47 13.81 10.37 -16.12
N ASP A 48 13.20 9.73 -17.12
CA ASP A 48 13.20 10.24 -18.49
C ASP A 48 12.50 11.60 -18.61
N VAL A 49 11.55 11.91 -17.72
CA VAL A 49 10.84 13.19 -17.68
C VAL A 49 11.62 14.24 -16.87
N LEU A 50 12.07 13.91 -15.66
CA LEU A 50 12.79 14.82 -14.78
C LEU A 50 14.16 15.21 -15.32
N LEU A 51 14.88 14.25 -15.90
CA LEU A 51 16.17 14.48 -16.59
C LEU A 51 15.96 14.88 -18.06
N GLY A 52 14.75 14.68 -18.56
CA GLY A 52 14.36 14.83 -19.97
C GLY A 52 14.31 16.25 -20.47
N ASN A 53 13.88 17.15 -19.61
CA ASN A 53 13.51 18.51 -19.97
C ASN A 53 14.71 19.45 -19.89
N ASN A 54 15.06 20.04 -21.03
CA ASN A 54 15.99 21.20 -21.09
C ASN A 54 15.32 22.51 -20.64
N ILE A 55 14.14 22.41 -20.03
CA ILE A 55 13.34 23.55 -19.59
C ILE A 55 13.80 23.91 -18.17
N ILE A 56 14.21 25.16 -17.98
CA ILE A 56 14.55 25.69 -16.66
C ILE A 56 13.22 25.94 -15.92
N LEU A 57 12.90 25.03 -15.01
CA LEU A 57 11.75 25.18 -14.12
C LEU A 57 12.09 26.14 -12.98
N PRO A 58 11.09 26.82 -12.39
CA PRO A 58 11.30 27.67 -11.21
C PRO A 58 11.41 26.87 -9.90
N ILE A 59 11.62 25.56 -10.00
CA ILE A 59 11.80 24.64 -8.88
C ILE A 59 12.99 23.72 -9.18
N HIS A 60 13.63 23.20 -8.13
CA HIS A 60 14.72 22.24 -8.23
C HIS A 60 14.25 20.86 -7.75
N PHE A 61 14.79 19.80 -8.36
CA PHE A 61 14.55 18.42 -7.91
C PHE A 61 15.84 17.88 -7.27
N LEU A 62 15.72 17.38 -6.05
CA LEU A 62 16.76 16.57 -5.40
C LEU A 62 16.25 15.13 -5.35
N ILE A 63 16.99 14.20 -5.94
CA ILE A 63 16.58 12.79 -6.04
C ILE A 63 17.64 11.94 -5.35
N SER A 64 17.22 11.10 -4.39
CA SER A 64 18.06 10.05 -3.82
C SER A 64 17.63 8.69 -4.38
N SER A 65 18.60 7.81 -4.63
CA SER A 65 18.32 6.43 -5.06
C SER A 65 19.56 5.53 -4.95
N ARG A 66 19.36 4.21 -4.79
CA ARG A 66 20.39 3.20 -5.01
C ARG A 66 20.77 3.14 -6.50
N PRO A 67 22.03 2.76 -6.84
CA PRO A 67 22.48 2.69 -8.22
C PRO A 67 21.98 1.42 -8.93
N GLU A 68 20.67 1.15 -8.89
CA GLU A 68 20.08 0.03 -9.61
C GLU A 68 20.37 0.13 -11.11
N PRO A 69 20.51 -1.00 -11.84
CA PRO A 69 21.02 -0.99 -13.21
C PRO A 69 20.28 -0.01 -14.13
N GLU A 70 18.95 0.06 -14.00
CA GLU A 70 18.09 0.86 -14.86
C GLU A 70 18.13 2.37 -14.53
N ILE A 71 18.23 2.70 -13.24
CA ILE A 71 18.41 4.08 -12.73
C ILE A 71 19.81 4.57 -13.13
N TYR A 72 20.83 3.79 -12.83
CA TYR A 72 22.22 4.09 -13.19
C TYR A 72 22.38 4.32 -14.69
N ARG A 73 21.83 3.43 -15.52
CA ARG A 73 21.88 3.54 -16.99
C ARG A 73 21.23 4.82 -17.51
N ARG A 74 20.09 5.26 -16.95
CA ARG A 74 19.44 6.51 -17.36
C ARG A 74 20.19 7.74 -16.91
N MET A 75 20.69 7.74 -15.67
CA MET A 75 21.55 8.81 -15.15
C MET A 75 22.81 8.97 -16.03
N MET A 76 23.47 7.86 -16.40
CA MET A 76 24.68 7.89 -17.24
C MET A 76 24.45 8.42 -18.65
N LYS A 77 23.26 8.20 -19.24
CA LYS A 77 22.95 8.64 -20.61
C LYS A 77 22.93 10.17 -20.78
N ARG A 78 22.78 10.95 -19.70
CA ARG A 78 22.64 12.42 -19.77
C ARG A 78 23.72 13.22 -19.04
N VAL A 79 24.41 12.63 -18.06
CA VAL A 79 25.46 13.32 -17.28
C VAL A 79 26.75 13.58 -18.09
N GLY A 80 26.83 13.11 -19.33
CA GLY A 80 27.96 13.39 -20.25
C GLY A 80 28.28 14.87 -20.50
N THR A 81 27.46 15.83 -20.01
CA THR A 81 27.68 17.27 -20.17
C THR A 81 27.76 18.08 -18.86
N ASN A 82 27.50 17.50 -17.67
CA ASN A 82 27.59 18.21 -16.38
C ASN A 82 27.77 17.23 -15.21
N PHE A 83 29.03 16.97 -14.82
CA PHE A 83 29.37 16.04 -13.74
C PHE A 83 28.92 16.53 -12.35
N ASP A 84 28.70 17.83 -12.16
CA ASP A 84 28.37 18.45 -10.87
C ASP A 84 26.93 18.18 -10.36
N ALA A 85 26.06 17.60 -11.19
CA ALA A 85 24.67 17.29 -10.81
C ALA A 85 24.50 15.90 -10.16
N ARG A 86 25.59 15.14 -9.96
CA ARG A 86 25.56 13.78 -9.41
C ARG A 86 26.54 13.62 -8.26
N LEU A 87 26.03 13.25 -7.09
CA LEU A 87 26.83 12.84 -5.94
C LEU A 87 26.70 11.33 -5.74
N VAL A 88 27.81 10.59 -5.89
CA VAL A 88 27.85 9.14 -5.65
C VAL A 88 28.42 8.88 -4.27
N LEU A 89 27.56 8.55 -3.31
CA LEU A 89 27.96 8.44 -1.91
C LEU A 89 28.96 7.30 -1.65
N HIS A 90 28.91 6.21 -2.42
CA HIS A 90 29.84 5.08 -2.23
C HIS A 90 31.22 5.29 -2.90
N GLU A 91 31.42 6.38 -3.63
CA GLU A 91 32.72 6.80 -4.20
C GLU A 91 33.44 7.80 -3.27
N LEU A 92 32.81 8.20 -2.17
CA LEU A 92 33.42 9.09 -1.17
C LEU A 92 34.60 8.42 -0.48
N ASP A 93 35.55 9.25 -0.02
CA ASP A 93 36.67 8.79 0.78
C ASP A 93 36.17 8.14 2.08
N GLN A 94 36.47 6.85 2.24
CA GLN A 94 36.07 6.10 3.42
C GLN A 94 36.65 6.69 4.72
N SER A 95 37.78 7.39 4.64
CA SER A 95 38.36 8.05 5.80
C SER A 95 37.51 9.25 6.25
N ALA A 96 36.99 10.03 5.28
CA ALA A 96 36.06 11.12 5.54
C ALA A 96 34.74 10.61 6.15
N VAL A 97 34.15 9.56 5.58
CA VAL A 97 32.92 8.95 6.13
C VAL A 97 33.12 8.46 7.57
N ARG A 98 34.26 7.83 7.87
CA ARG A 98 34.59 7.43 9.25
C ARG A 98 34.73 8.63 10.20
N ASN A 99 35.28 9.75 9.72
CA ASN A 99 35.37 10.98 10.52
C ASN A 99 33.99 11.56 10.82
N ASP A 100 33.08 11.55 9.86
CA ASP A 100 31.70 12.01 10.07
C ASP A 100 30.94 11.08 11.03
N ILE A 101 31.13 9.75 10.92
CA ILE A 101 30.59 8.77 11.87
C ILE A 101 31.13 9.02 13.28
N ARG A 102 32.43 9.30 13.43
CA ARG A 102 33.03 9.65 14.72
C ARG A 102 32.41 10.92 15.30
N ALA A 103 32.27 11.96 14.49
CA ALA A 103 31.65 13.21 14.92
C ALA A 103 30.20 12.97 15.38
N TYR A 104 29.43 12.19 14.62
CA TYR A 104 28.07 11.80 14.96
C TYR A 104 28.02 11.03 16.28
N LEU A 105 28.80 9.95 16.45
CA LEU A 105 28.81 9.14 17.67
C LEU A 105 29.23 9.95 18.90
N THR A 106 30.23 10.83 18.75
CA THR A 106 30.70 11.71 19.82
C THR A 106 29.62 12.69 20.25
N HIS A 107 28.87 13.25 19.30
CA HIS A 107 27.77 14.15 19.58
C HIS A 107 26.59 13.41 20.23
N GLU A 108 26.11 12.36 19.58
CA GLU A 108 24.92 11.64 20.04
C GLU A 108 25.13 11.02 21.41
N LEU A 109 26.30 10.44 21.68
CA LEU A 109 26.59 9.75 22.94
C LEU A 109 27.27 10.65 23.98
N GLY A 110 27.35 11.97 23.73
CA GLY A 110 28.12 12.89 24.58
C GLY A 110 27.64 13.01 26.03
N GLU A 111 26.37 12.68 26.31
CA GLU A 111 25.81 12.66 27.67
C GLU A 111 26.11 11.34 28.42
N ILE A 112 26.58 10.31 27.70
CA ILE A 112 26.87 8.99 28.24
C ILE A 112 28.37 8.92 28.55
N PRO A 113 28.79 8.39 29.71
CA PRO A 113 30.19 8.39 30.13
C PRO A 113 31.02 7.34 29.37
N LEU A 114 31.24 7.58 28.07
CA LEU A 114 32.05 6.73 27.21
C LEU A 114 33.49 7.27 27.09
N THR A 115 34.46 6.35 27.07
CA THR A 115 35.85 6.69 26.81
C THR A 115 36.09 6.95 25.33
N PHE A 116 37.14 7.70 25.00
CA PHE A 116 37.57 7.87 23.61
C PHE A 116 37.81 6.52 22.91
N THR A 117 38.39 5.54 23.60
CA THR A 117 38.64 4.20 23.04
C THR A 117 37.35 3.43 22.73
N GLN A 118 36.30 3.61 23.54
CA GLN A 118 34.98 3.03 23.27
C GLN A 118 34.33 3.67 22.04
N ILE A 119 34.43 4.99 21.88
CA ILE A 119 33.95 5.69 20.68
C ILE A 119 34.70 5.21 19.43
N GLU A 120 36.04 5.12 19.47
CA GLU A 120 36.82 4.58 18.33
C GLU A 120 36.44 3.14 18.00
N ALA A 121 36.18 2.31 19.01
CA ALA A 121 35.71 0.94 18.78
C ALA A 121 34.33 0.91 18.09
N LEU A 122 33.42 1.81 18.43
CA LEU A 122 32.13 1.97 17.75
C LEU A 122 32.28 2.49 16.31
N VAL A 123 33.22 3.40 16.06
CA VAL A 123 33.56 3.87 14.70
C VAL A 123 34.05 2.69 13.86
N GLU A 124 34.96 1.88 14.39
CA GLU A 124 35.48 0.71 13.70
C GLU A 124 34.38 -0.32 13.41
N ARG A 125 33.48 -0.56 14.37
CA ARG A 125 32.30 -1.43 14.20
C ARG A 125 31.34 -0.92 13.12
N SER A 126 31.14 0.39 13.06
CA SER A 126 30.25 1.01 12.08
C SER A 126 30.81 0.95 10.67
N GLY A 127 32.14 0.85 10.52
CA GLY A 127 32.81 0.88 9.23
C GLY A 127 32.48 2.17 8.47
N ILE A 128 31.71 2.05 7.39
CA ILE A 128 31.20 3.18 6.59
C ILE A 128 29.68 3.29 6.62
N LEU A 129 29.01 2.54 7.50
CA LEU A 129 27.55 2.45 7.58
C LEU A 129 27.02 3.38 8.66
N PHE A 130 26.52 4.55 8.25
CA PHE A 130 25.84 5.48 9.16
C PHE A 130 24.65 4.85 9.89
N ILE A 131 23.93 3.95 9.22
CA ILE A 131 22.82 3.21 9.83
C ILE A 131 23.27 2.37 11.03
N TYR A 132 24.48 1.79 10.97
CA TYR A 132 25.03 1.06 12.11
C TYR A 132 25.29 2.00 13.27
N ALA A 133 25.99 3.12 13.02
CA ALA A 133 26.30 4.11 14.04
C ALA A 133 25.02 4.68 14.71
N ALA A 134 24.01 5.00 13.90
CA ALA A 134 22.72 5.50 14.38
C ALA A 134 21.98 4.46 15.23
N THR A 135 21.89 3.21 14.75
CA THR A 135 21.21 2.12 15.44
C THR A 135 21.93 1.77 16.76
N ALA A 136 23.26 1.67 16.74
CA ALA A 136 24.07 1.40 17.91
C ALA A 136 23.95 2.52 18.96
N SER A 137 24.01 3.78 18.51
CA SER A 137 23.83 4.93 19.41
C SER A 137 22.45 4.93 20.06
N ALA A 138 21.38 4.72 19.28
CA ALA A 138 20.02 4.61 19.81
C ALA A 138 19.87 3.46 20.81
N TYR A 139 20.50 2.30 20.53
CA TYR A 139 20.48 1.15 21.43
C TYR A 139 21.18 1.44 22.76
N ILE A 140 22.35 2.09 22.73
CA ILE A 140 23.11 2.49 23.93
C ILE A 140 22.34 3.54 24.74
N LYS A 141 21.79 4.57 24.09
CA LYS A 141 20.94 5.60 24.74
C LYS A 141 19.75 5.00 25.46
N ALA A 142 19.06 4.07 24.82
CA ALA A 142 17.93 3.37 25.44
C ALA A 142 18.37 2.56 26.67
N GLY A 143 19.60 2.02 26.69
CA GLY A 143 20.17 1.36 27.87
C GLY A 143 20.56 2.34 28.95
N TYR A 144 21.06 3.51 28.60
CA TYR A 144 21.42 4.56 29.55
C TYR A 144 20.23 4.99 30.42
N LEU A 145 19.05 5.14 29.80
CA LEU A 145 17.79 5.43 30.53
C LEU A 145 17.41 4.35 31.56
N LEU A 146 17.92 3.14 31.40
CA LEU A 146 17.68 1.99 32.27
C LEU A 146 18.91 1.62 33.12
N MET A 147 19.99 2.41 33.08
CA MET A 147 21.28 2.12 33.73
C MET A 147 21.98 0.85 33.20
N GLU A 148 21.73 0.46 31.95
CA GLU A 148 22.26 -0.74 31.26
C GLU A 148 23.26 -0.40 30.13
N HIS A 149 23.67 0.86 30.00
CA HIS A 149 24.49 1.31 28.86
C HIS A 149 25.84 0.59 28.72
N GLU A 150 26.51 0.25 29.83
CA GLU A 150 27.75 -0.52 29.81
C GLU A 150 27.52 -1.92 29.23
N GLU A 151 26.48 -2.63 29.69
CA GLU A 151 26.12 -3.95 29.17
C GLU A 151 25.79 -3.92 27.68
N ARG A 152 25.04 -2.91 27.23
CA ARG A 152 24.69 -2.75 25.81
C ARG A 152 25.89 -2.41 24.94
N LEU A 153 26.80 -1.59 25.46
CA LEU A 153 28.06 -1.29 24.79
C LEU A 153 28.91 -2.56 24.66
N ASP A 154 29.07 -3.31 25.74
CA ASP A 154 29.83 -4.56 25.75
C ASP A 154 29.22 -5.61 24.80
N MET A 155 27.89 -5.70 24.72
CA MET A 155 27.21 -6.56 23.73
C MET A 155 27.57 -6.17 22.30
N ILE A 156 27.63 -4.88 21.96
CA ILE A 156 28.01 -4.41 20.62
C ILE A 156 29.51 -4.67 20.36
N LEU A 157 30.36 -4.29 21.31
CA LEU A 157 31.81 -4.38 21.17
C LEU A 157 32.32 -5.83 21.25
N GLY A 158 31.56 -6.75 21.85
CA GLY A 158 31.86 -8.17 21.96
C GLY A 158 31.52 -9.01 20.72
N LEU A 159 30.82 -8.45 19.73
CA LEU A 159 30.50 -9.15 18.48
C LEU A 159 31.78 -9.59 17.75
N SER A 160 31.86 -10.77 17.14
CA SER A 160 33.04 -11.09 16.31
C SER A 160 33.03 -10.24 15.05
N PRO A 161 34.17 -9.73 14.53
CA PRO A 161 34.16 -9.10 13.21
C PRO A 161 33.73 -10.14 12.17
N ALA A 162 32.59 -9.91 11.51
CA ALA A 162 32.09 -10.80 10.47
C ALA A 162 33.17 -11.09 9.41
N SER A 163 33.32 -12.36 9.02
CA SER A 163 34.10 -12.74 7.84
C SER A 163 33.29 -12.42 6.58
N GLU A 164 33.88 -11.54 5.75
CA GLU A 164 33.50 -11.08 4.40
C GLU A 164 31.99 -10.91 4.09
N GLY A 165 31.55 -9.64 4.03
CA GLY A 165 30.25 -9.21 3.50
C GLY A 165 29.80 -7.87 4.12
N LYS A 166 29.51 -6.84 3.30
CA LYS A 166 29.15 -5.49 3.80
C LYS A 166 27.86 -5.47 4.64
N ASP A 167 26.90 -6.33 4.32
CA ASP A 167 25.59 -6.37 4.98
C ASP A 167 25.56 -7.19 6.28
N ARG A 168 26.58 -8.03 6.53
CA ARG A 168 26.63 -8.88 7.73
C ARG A 168 26.82 -8.11 9.02
N TYR A 169 27.48 -6.95 8.98
CA TYR A 169 27.73 -6.17 10.19
C TYR A 169 26.43 -5.61 10.80
N ILE A 170 25.53 -5.08 9.98
CA ILE A 170 24.24 -4.57 10.49
C ILE A 170 23.33 -5.71 10.95
N ASP A 171 23.40 -6.87 10.30
CA ASP A 171 22.64 -8.07 10.67
C ASP A 171 22.98 -8.56 12.08
N GLU A 172 24.26 -8.58 12.46
CA GLU A 172 24.68 -8.93 13.82
C GLU A 172 24.14 -7.94 14.87
N LEU A 173 24.12 -6.65 14.55
CA LEU A 173 23.54 -5.63 15.44
C LEU A 173 22.04 -5.84 15.62
N TYR A 174 21.30 -6.10 14.53
CA TYR A 174 19.88 -6.43 14.61
C TYR A 174 19.63 -7.70 15.41
N ASN A 175 20.43 -8.74 15.21
CA ASN A 175 20.34 -9.98 15.96
C ASN A 175 20.56 -9.76 17.47
N THR A 176 21.53 -8.92 17.85
CA THR A 176 21.77 -8.54 19.25
C THR A 176 20.58 -7.80 19.84
N ILE A 177 20.03 -6.80 19.14
CA ILE A 177 18.87 -6.01 19.59
C ILE A 177 17.65 -6.92 19.78
N LEU A 178 17.36 -7.78 18.81
CA LEU A 178 16.24 -8.72 18.88
C LEU A 178 16.44 -9.74 20.00
N SER A 179 17.64 -10.30 20.14
CA SER A 179 17.95 -11.26 21.21
C SER A 179 17.80 -10.62 22.59
N ALA A 180 18.30 -9.40 22.79
CA ALA A 180 18.12 -8.68 24.05
C ALA A 180 16.65 -8.37 24.33
N ALA A 181 15.88 -7.98 23.31
CA ALA A 181 14.46 -7.69 23.43
C ALA A 181 13.61 -8.92 23.77
N PHE A 182 13.81 -10.04 23.06
CA PHE A 182 12.97 -11.24 23.18
C PHE A 182 13.43 -12.20 24.30
N ASN A 183 14.73 -12.27 24.61
CA ASN A 183 15.27 -13.16 25.66
C ASN A 183 15.33 -12.50 27.04
N ASN A 184 14.66 -11.35 27.22
CA ASN A 184 14.58 -10.71 28.52
C ASN A 184 13.85 -11.63 29.53
N ALA A 185 14.52 -11.95 30.64
CA ALA A 185 14.00 -12.83 31.68
C ALA A 185 12.74 -12.31 32.39
N SER A 186 12.51 -10.99 32.38
CA SER A 186 11.29 -10.39 32.93
C SER A 186 10.08 -10.49 31.98
N LEU A 187 10.30 -10.89 30.72
CA LEU A 187 9.25 -11.02 29.72
C LEU A 187 8.65 -12.43 29.77
N ASP A 188 7.40 -12.53 30.24
CA ASP A 188 6.66 -13.79 30.23
C ASP A 188 6.39 -14.26 28.79
N GLN A 189 6.16 -15.57 28.63
CA GLN A 189 5.97 -16.19 27.32
C GLN A 189 4.82 -15.57 26.51
N SER A 190 3.72 -15.19 27.16
CA SER A 190 2.56 -14.61 26.48
C SER A 190 2.85 -13.18 26.00
N SER A 191 3.62 -12.40 26.77
CA SER A 191 4.08 -11.08 26.35
C SER A 191 5.09 -11.16 25.19
N ARG A 192 5.95 -12.18 25.20
CA ARG A 192 6.87 -12.48 24.09
C ARG A 192 6.13 -12.77 22.78
N GLU A 193 5.13 -13.65 22.83
CA GLU A 193 4.29 -13.99 21.66
C GLU A 193 3.51 -12.78 21.12
N ARG A 194 2.97 -11.94 22.02
CA ARG A 194 2.32 -10.68 21.62
C ARG A 194 3.30 -9.74 20.94
N MET A 195 4.48 -9.55 21.53
CA MET A 195 5.53 -8.69 20.97
C MET A 195 5.96 -9.16 19.58
N GLU A 196 6.15 -10.47 19.40
CA GLU A 196 6.47 -11.07 18.11
C GLU A 196 5.35 -10.85 17.08
N THR A 197 4.10 -11.04 17.49
CA THR A 197 2.93 -10.79 16.64
C THR A 197 2.84 -9.33 16.21
N ILE A 198 3.08 -8.39 17.13
CA ILE A 198 3.09 -6.95 16.81
C ILE A 198 4.23 -6.64 15.83
N LEU A 199 5.45 -7.14 16.09
CA LEU A 199 6.60 -6.89 15.21
C LEU A 199 6.31 -7.40 13.79
N ARG A 200 5.83 -8.64 13.65
CA ARG A 200 5.45 -9.23 12.36
C ARG A 200 4.39 -8.38 11.64
N ALA A 201 3.38 -7.89 12.37
CA ALA A 201 2.36 -7.02 11.80
C ALA A 201 2.94 -5.68 11.32
N VAL A 202 3.82 -5.05 12.09
CA VAL A 202 4.48 -3.80 11.72
C VAL A 202 5.32 -3.97 10.44
N ILE A 203 6.05 -5.09 10.32
CA ILE A 203 6.92 -5.35 9.15
C ILE A 203 6.13 -5.61 7.87
N CYS A 204 4.98 -6.28 7.95
CA CYS A 204 4.17 -6.61 6.77
C CYS A 204 2.98 -5.66 6.54
N ALA A 205 2.82 -4.62 7.36
CA ALA A 205 1.77 -3.63 7.17
C ALA A 205 1.94 -2.90 5.83
N GLN A 206 0.83 -2.65 5.13
CA GLN A 206 0.83 -1.96 3.84
C GLN A 206 0.97 -0.44 3.98
N GLU A 207 0.73 0.07 5.18
CA GLU A 207 1.00 1.44 5.60
C GLU A 207 1.28 1.45 7.11
N PRO A 208 2.07 2.41 7.62
CA PRO A 208 2.27 2.56 9.05
C PRO A 208 0.95 2.64 9.82
N MET A 209 0.84 1.90 10.92
CA MET A 209 -0.36 1.85 11.76
C MET A 209 -0.10 2.50 13.11
N THR A 210 -1.14 3.12 13.70
CA THR A 210 -1.03 3.61 15.07
C THR A 210 -1.01 2.45 16.07
N THR A 211 -0.48 2.68 17.27
CA THR A 211 -0.53 1.67 18.34
C THR A 211 -1.95 1.22 18.66
N SER A 212 -2.93 2.13 18.62
CA SER A 212 -4.35 1.81 18.77
C SER A 212 -4.87 0.93 17.64
N ALA A 213 -4.49 1.24 16.39
CA ALA A 213 -4.93 0.45 15.24
C ALA A 213 -4.34 -0.97 15.27
N LEU A 214 -3.06 -1.11 15.61
CA LEU A 214 -2.42 -2.42 15.84
C LEU A 214 -3.12 -3.18 16.96
N SER A 215 -3.47 -2.50 18.06
CA SER A 215 -4.19 -3.13 19.17
C SER A 215 -5.54 -3.67 18.74
N GLY A 216 -6.32 -2.90 17.98
CA GLY A 216 -7.63 -3.33 17.48
C GLY A 216 -7.53 -4.50 16.49
N LEU A 217 -6.62 -4.40 15.52
CA LEU A 217 -6.41 -5.44 14.49
C LEU A 217 -5.96 -6.78 15.10
N LEU A 218 -5.02 -6.72 16.05
CA LEU A 218 -4.43 -7.89 16.71
C LEU A 218 -5.19 -8.36 17.96
N GLN A 219 -6.31 -7.70 18.31
CA GLN A 219 -7.11 -7.99 19.51
C GLN A 219 -6.30 -7.94 20.83
N LEU A 220 -5.45 -6.94 20.94
CA LEU A 220 -4.67 -6.65 22.14
C LEU A 220 -5.43 -5.71 23.08
N LYS A 221 -4.94 -5.57 24.31
CA LYS A 221 -5.65 -4.87 25.38
C LYS A 221 -5.79 -3.36 25.12
N SER A 222 -4.73 -2.72 24.63
CA SER A 222 -4.71 -1.27 24.37
C SER A 222 -3.51 -0.87 23.52
N GLY A 223 -3.57 0.33 22.92
CA GLY A 223 -2.41 0.94 22.26
C GLY A 223 -1.24 1.21 23.22
N GLU A 224 -1.50 1.44 24.50
CA GLU A 224 -0.45 1.55 25.53
C GLU A 224 0.30 0.23 25.72
N GLN A 225 -0.41 -0.91 25.69
CA GLN A 225 0.22 -2.22 25.72
C GLN A 225 1.11 -2.44 24.50
N VAL A 226 0.65 -2.06 23.31
CA VAL A 226 1.44 -2.12 22.07
C VAL A 226 2.71 -1.27 22.20
N GLY A 227 2.58 -0.01 22.63
CA GLY A 227 3.73 0.88 22.83
C GLY A 227 4.72 0.35 23.87
N ALA A 228 4.24 -0.22 24.97
CA ALA A 228 5.10 -0.81 26.00
C ALA A 228 5.87 -2.04 25.47
N LEU A 229 5.22 -2.91 24.69
CA LEU A 229 5.84 -4.09 24.09
C LEU A 229 6.83 -3.74 22.97
N LEU A 230 6.65 -2.61 22.27
CA LEU A 230 7.59 -2.16 21.23
C LEU A 230 8.77 -1.36 21.77
N ARG A 231 8.70 -0.85 23.01
CA ARG A 231 9.75 -0.02 23.62
C ARG A 231 11.14 -0.67 23.57
N PRO A 232 11.34 -1.98 23.83
CA PRO A 232 12.66 -2.60 23.74
C PRO A 232 13.26 -2.58 22.32
N LEU A 233 12.43 -2.39 21.29
CA LEU A 233 12.83 -2.29 19.89
C LEU A 233 12.97 -0.83 19.42
N GLY A 234 12.99 0.14 20.33
CA GLY A 234 13.05 1.58 20.01
C GLY A 234 14.31 2.03 19.26
N SER A 235 15.33 1.19 19.15
CA SER A 235 16.53 1.44 18.31
C SER A 235 16.34 1.08 16.84
N VAL A 236 15.26 0.36 16.49
CA VAL A 236 14.93 -0.06 15.12
C VAL A 236 13.51 0.31 14.70
N LEU A 237 12.63 0.58 15.66
CA LEU A 237 11.28 1.08 15.47
C LEU A 237 11.13 2.48 16.08
N HIS A 238 10.28 3.29 15.46
CA HIS A 238 9.86 4.57 15.98
C HIS A 238 8.36 4.56 16.26
N VAL A 239 7.99 5.04 17.45
CA VAL A 239 6.59 5.34 17.79
C VAL A 239 6.49 6.86 17.93
N SER A 240 5.78 7.49 17.00
CA SER A 240 5.64 8.95 16.97
C SER A 240 4.90 9.47 18.20
N GLU A 241 5.45 10.47 18.87
CA GLU A 241 4.81 11.11 20.03
C GLU A 241 3.54 11.87 19.66
N LYS A 242 3.43 12.37 18.42
CA LYS A 242 2.32 13.22 17.97
C LYS A 242 1.05 12.45 17.67
N ASN A 243 1.19 11.28 17.05
CA ASN A 243 0.06 10.51 16.52
C ASN A 243 0.14 9.00 16.80
N SER A 244 1.15 8.58 17.58
CA SER A 244 1.38 7.18 17.95
C SER A 244 1.52 6.23 16.76
N LEU A 245 1.92 6.76 15.59
CA LEU A 245 2.21 5.97 14.39
C LEU A 245 3.48 5.16 14.61
N VAL A 246 3.43 3.86 14.29
CA VAL A 246 4.57 2.96 14.39
C VAL A 246 5.20 2.81 13.00
N SER A 247 6.48 3.12 12.90
CA SER A 247 7.27 2.95 11.68
C SER A 247 8.60 2.27 11.97
N VAL A 248 9.19 1.64 10.97
CA VAL A 248 10.59 1.23 11.02
C VAL A 248 11.49 2.44 10.83
N LEU A 249 12.66 2.46 11.47
CA LEU A 249 13.61 3.57 11.33
C LEU A 249 14.37 3.51 9.99
N HIS A 250 14.54 2.32 9.43
CA HIS A 250 15.27 2.12 8.18
C HIS A 250 14.81 0.84 7.47
N THR A 251 14.80 0.84 6.13
CA THR A 251 14.31 -0.28 5.30
C THR A 251 15.14 -1.55 5.42
N SER A 252 16.43 -1.43 5.76
CA SER A 252 17.31 -2.59 5.99
C SER A 252 16.87 -3.52 7.13
N PHE A 253 16.04 -3.03 8.07
CA PHE A 253 15.54 -3.86 9.18
C PHE A 253 14.42 -4.83 8.74
N PRO A 254 13.35 -4.38 8.04
CA PRO A 254 12.48 -5.27 7.28
C PRO A 254 13.23 -6.24 6.36
N ASP A 255 14.19 -5.74 5.57
CA ASP A 255 14.96 -6.58 4.63
C ASP A 255 15.68 -7.73 5.35
N TYR A 256 16.21 -7.45 6.55
CA TYR A 256 16.83 -8.46 7.40
C TYR A 256 15.80 -9.49 7.91
N LEU A 257 14.68 -9.04 8.49
CA LEU A 257 13.67 -9.94 9.06
C LEU A 257 12.96 -10.80 8.00
N LEU A 258 12.80 -10.29 6.79
CA LEU A 258 12.15 -11.00 5.68
C LEU A 258 13.09 -11.98 4.95
N ASP A 259 14.39 -11.99 5.27
CA ASP A 259 15.37 -12.92 4.72
C ASP A 259 15.72 -14.01 5.75
N GLN A 260 15.39 -15.26 5.41
CA GLN A 260 15.64 -16.44 6.25
C GLN A 260 17.13 -16.72 6.49
N GLN A 261 18.00 -16.44 5.50
CA GLN A 261 19.43 -16.69 5.62
C GLN A 261 20.09 -15.65 6.54
N ARG A 262 19.57 -14.42 6.55
CA ARG A 262 20.10 -13.32 7.38
C ARG A 262 19.60 -13.38 8.82
N SER A 263 18.30 -13.57 9.03
CA SER A 263 17.67 -13.45 10.35
C SER A 263 17.45 -14.75 11.12
N ALA A 264 17.64 -15.91 10.47
CA ALA A 264 17.58 -17.23 11.09
C ALA A 264 16.34 -17.44 11.99
N VAL A 265 16.52 -17.40 13.32
CA VAL A 265 15.46 -17.61 14.33
C VAL A 265 14.44 -16.47 14.38
N PHE A 266 14.80 -15.28 13.92
CA PHE A 266 13.92 -14.11 13.87
C PHE A 266 13.20 -13.95 12.52
N HIS A 267 13.38 -14.90 11.60
CA HIS A 267 12.79 -14.82 10.28
C HIS A 267 11.26 -14.70 10.32
N CYS A 268 10.79 -13.64 9.69
CA CYS A 268 9.39 -13.34 9.48
C CYS A 268 9.00 -13.81 8.08
N ASN A 269 8.35 -14.97 7.96
CA ASN A 269 7.87 -15.44 6.66
C ASN A 269 6.75 -14.51 6.15
N PRO A 270 6.99 -13.69 5.09
CA PRO A 270 6.04 -12.67 4.67
C PRO A 270 4.72 -13.29 4.20
N LYS A 271 4.75 -14.46 3.54
CA LYS A 271 3.55 -15.11 3.01
C LYS A 271 2.63 -15.58 4.14
N GLN A 272 3.20 -16.16 5.19
CA GLN A 272 2.44 -16.60 6.36
C GLN A 272 1.87 -15.41 7.14
N ILE A 273 2.67 -14.35 7.34
CA ILE A 273 2.24 -13.15 8.04
C ILE A 273 1.13 -12.43 7.29
N ASN A 274 1.25 -12.27 5.97
CA ASN A 274 0.20 -11.68 5.14
C ASN A 274 -1.10 -12.51 5.21
N GLY A 275 -1.03 -13.85 5.22
CA GLY A 275 -2.22 -14.68 5.45
C GLY A 275 -2.88 -14.44 6.82
N LEU A 276 -2.09 -14.23 7.87
CA LEU A 276 -2.59 -13.88 9.20
C LEU A 276 -3.21 -12.48 9.24
N LEU A 277 -2.60 -11.48 8.59
CA LEU A 277 -3.14 -10.12 8.50
C LEU A 277 -4.42 -10.06 7.67
N ALA A 278 -4.50 -10.81 6.56
CA ALA A 278 -5.72 -10.96 5.78
C ALA A 278 -6.88 -11.49 6.65
N ARG A 279 -6.64 -12.57 7.40
CA ARG A 279 -7.61 -13.13 8.36
C ARG A 279 -8.00 -12.11 9.43
N ALA A 280 -7.03 -11.41 10.00
CA ALA A 280 -7.29 -10.39 11.03
C ALA A 280 -8.18 -9.27 10.49
N CYS A 281 -7.91 -8.76 9.29
CA CYS A 281 -8.70 -7.73 8.63
C CYS A 281 -10.13 -8.20 8.35
N LEU A 282 -10.29 -9.37 7.72
CA LEU A 282 -11.61 -9.94 7.40
C LEU A 282 -12.44 -10.22 8.65
N ARG A 283 -11.79 -10.73 9.71
CA ARG A 283 -12.42 -10.95 11.02
C ARG A 283 -12.87 -9.63 11.65
N LEU A 284 -12.04 -8.59 11.60
CA LEU A 284 -12.39 -7.28 12.13
C LEU A 284 -13.60 -6.68 11.41
N ILE A 285 -13.62 -6.76 10.07
CA ILE A 285 -14.78 -6.35 9.26
C ILE A 285 -16.02 -7.17 9.65
N LYS A 286 -15.87 -8.50 9.81
CA LYS A 286 -16.98 -9.40 10.19
C LYS A 286 -17.58 -9.09 11.56
N HIS A 287 -16.77 -8.65 12.53
CA HIS A 287 -17.23 -8.32 13.89
C HIS A 287 -17.92 -6.97 13.99
N HIS A 288 -17.78 -6.10 12.99
CA HIS A 288 -18.68 -4.96 12.89
C HIS A 288 -20.07 -5.49 12.54
N ASP A 289 -20.99 -5.28 13.49
CA ASP A 289 -22.40 -5.56 13.28
C ASP A 289 -22.85 -4.80 12.02
N PRO A 290 -23.42 -5.46 11.00
CA PRO A 290 -23.87 -4.79 9.78
C PRO A 290 -25.09 -3.94 10.13
N GLN A 291 -24.84 -2.79 10.74
CA GLN A 291 -25.82 -1.73 10.89
C GLN A 291 -26.01 -1.11 9.51
N PHE A 292 -27.25 -1.13 9.04
CA PHE A 292 -27.64 -0.33 7.89
C PHE A 292 -27.17 1.09 8.12
N ASN A 293 -26.37 1.63 7.19
CA ASN A 293 -25.99 3.03 7.21
C ASN A 293 -25.22 3.37 8.51
N ILE A 294 -23.95 2.97 8.56
CA ILE A 294 -23.03 2.96 9.71
C ILE A 294 -22.88 4.36 10.36
N CYS A 295 -23.09 5.44 9.60
CA CYS A 295 -23.10 6.82 10.12
C CYS A 295 -24.50 7.39 10.39
N HIS A 296 -25.54 6.54 10.31
CA HIS A 296 -26.95 6.86 10.52
C HIS A 296 -27.41 8.11 9.77
N LEU A 297 -27.03 8.21 8.49
CA LEU A 297 -27.41 9.31 7.61
C LEU A 297 -28.93 9.35 7.43
N GLU A 298 -29.55 10.47 7.79
CA GLU A 298 -31.00 10.60 7.93
C GLU A 298 -31.73 10.69 6.59
N SER A 299 -31.01 11.04 5.52
CA SER A 299 -31.57 11.23 4.19
C SER A 299 -30.59 10.81 3.11
N SER A 300 -31.12 10.26 2.02
CA SER A 300 -30.38 10.02 0.77
C SER A 300 -30.45 11.19 -0.21
N TYR A 301 -31.16 12.27 0.14
CA TYR A 301 -31.30 13.43 -0.74
C TYR A 301 -30.01 14.26 -0.80
N TYR A 302 -29.29 14.33 0.31
CA TYR A 302 -28.05 15.09 0.42
C TYR A 302 -26.85 14.22 0.06
N LEU A 303 -25.83 14.84 -0.53
CA LEU A 303 -24.53 14.19 -0.66
C LEU A 303 -23.92 14.00 0.72
N ASP A 304 -23.08 12.98 0.90
CA ASP A 304 -22.47 12.68 2.20
C ASP A 304 -21.72 13.90 2.75
N GLU A 305 -21.11 14.70 1.89
CA GLU A 305 -20.38 15.91 2.27
C GLU A 305 -21.23 17.10 2.67
N ASP A 306 -22.50 17.12 2.27
CA ASP A 306 -23.46 18.16 2.62
C ASP A 306 -24.17 17.87 3.96
N ILE A 307 -23.87 16.72 4.59
CA ILE A 307 -24.45 16.31 5.86
C ILE A 307 -23.71 16.99 7.03
N SER A 308 -24.47 17.62 7.91
CA SER A 308 -23.94 18.26 9.12
C SER A 308 -23.19 17.27 10.02
N ASP A 309 -22.00 17.66 10.48
CA ASP A 309 -21.10 16.85 11.33
C ASP A 309 -20.69 15.50 10.72
N ILE A 310 -20.70 15.35 9.39
CA ILE A 310 -20.29 14.10 8.74
C ILE A 310 -18.89 13.65 9.16
N SER A 311 -17.94 14.58 9.25
CA SER A 311 -16.56 14.28 9.68
C SER A 311 -16.49 13.74 11.11
N GLY A 312 -17.27 14.32 12.04
CA GLY A 312 -17.34 13.85 13.42
C GLY A 312 -18.00 12.47 13.53
N ARG A 313 -19.06 12.22 12.74
CA ARG A 313 -19.72 10.90 12.66
C ARG A 313 -18.73 9.84 12.14
N ILE A 314 -18.05 10.12 11.03
CA ILE A 314 -17.02 9.23 10.46
C ILE A 314 -15.93 8.91 11.49
N ALA A 315 -15.44 9.91 12.23
CA ALA A 315 -14.37 9.72 13.22
C ALA A 315 -14.81 8.86 14.42
N ARG A 316 -16.08 8.93 14.82
CA ARG A 316 -16.64 8.13 15.93
C ARG A 316 -16.97 6.70 15.52
N THR A 317 -17.34 6.50 14.26
CA THR A 317 -17.85 5.22 13.77
C THR A 317 -16.75 4.38 13.09
N ILE A 318 -15.93 4.99 12.22
CA ILE A 318 -14.95 4.29 11.40
C ILE A 318 -13.58 4.43 12.06
N SER A 319 -13.22 3.43 12.87
CA SER A 319 -11.92 3.38 13.54
C SER A 319 -10.76 3.23 12.54
N PRO A 320 -9.54 3.64 12.90
CA PRO A 320 -8.37 3.51 12.03
C PRO A 320 -8.10 2.06 11.59
N GLU A 321 -8.25 1.08 12.49
CA GLU A 321 -8.07 -0.34 12.18
C GLU A 321 -9.15 -0.91 11.27
N LEU A 322 -10.41 -0.44 11.37
CA LEU A 322 -11.45 -0.79 10.41
C LEU A 322 -11.10 -0.25 9.04
N PHE A 323 -10.69 1.01 8.97
CA PHE A 323 -10.35 1.62 7.68
C PHE A 323 -9.15 0.96 7.02
N TYR A 324 -8.10 0.66 7.78
CA TYR A 324 -6.95 -0.14 7.32
C TYR A 324 -7.43 -1.49 6.79
N SER A 325 -8.24 -2.20 7.59
CA SER A 325 -8.77 -3.52 7.22
C SER A 325 -9.55 -3.46 5.91
N CYS A 326 -10.44 -2.48 5.74
CA CYS A 326 -11.23 -2.31 4.52
C CYS A 326 -10.38 -2.01 3.27
N ARG A 327 -9.22 -1.36 3.42
CA ARG A 327 -8.33 -1.00 2.31
C ARG A 327 -7.38 -2.12 1.91
N HIS A 328 -6.84 -2.87 2.87
CA HIS A 328 -5.64 -3.68 2.66
C HIS A 328 -5.83 -5.19 2.79
N TRP A 329 -7.02 -5.66 3.19
CA TRP A 329 -7.27 -7.11 3.33
C TRP A 329 -7.00 -7.89 2.04
N ALA A 330 -7.34 -7.35 0.86
CA ALA A 330 -7.08 -8.00 -0.43
C ALA A 330 -5.59 -7.98 -0.82
N ASN A 331 -4.86 -6.91 -0.53
CA ASN A 331 -3.40 -6.85 -0.71
C ASN A 331 -2.72 -7.98 0.08
N HIS A 332 -3.12 -8.14 1.35
CA HIS A 332 -2.61 -9.22 2.18
C HIS A 332 -2.93 -10.61 1.62
N ILE A 333 -4.11 -10.81 1.02
CA ILE A 333 -4.45 -12.07 0.36
C ILE A 333 -3.52 -12.34 -0.84
N GLN A 334 -3.26 -11.34 -1.67
CA GLN A 334 -2.39 -11.48 -2.85
C GLN A 334 -0.94 -11.80 -2.47
N LEU A 335 -0.47 -11.26 -1.35
CA LEU A 335 0.87 -11.51 -0.81
C LEU A 335 0.98 -12.79 0.03
N ALA A 336 -0.14 -13.43 0.36
CA ALA A 336 -0.17 -14.63 1.18
C ALA A 336 0.28 -15.88 0.42
N GLU A 337 0.51 -16.96 1.17
CA GLU A 337 0.73 -18.28 0.58
C GLU A 337 -0.52 -18.76 -0.16
N LYS A 338 -0.31 -19.54 -1.23
CA LYS A 338 -1.40 -20.17 -1.97
C LYS A 338 -2.12 -21.17 -1.07
N SER A 339 -3.31 -20.82 -0.60
CA SER A 339 -4.11 -21.67 0.28
C SER A 339 -5.59 -21.30 0.16
N ASP A 340 -6.47 -22.28 0.28
CA ASP A 340 -7.93 -22.09 0.31
C ASP A 340 -8.47 -21.75 1.72
N GLU A 341 -7.61 -21.68 2.74
CA GLU A 341 -7.97 -21.31 4.12
C GLU A 341 -8.72 -19.97 4.23
N LEU A 342 -8.45 -19.04 3.30
CA LEU A 342 -9.07 -17.72 3.24
C LEU A 342 -10.42 -17.73 2.51
N ALA A 343 -10.77 -18.81 1.78
CA ALA A 343 -11.98 -18.87 0.97
C ALA A 343 -13.26 -18.75 1.82
N GLY A 344 -13.29 -19.36 3.01
CA GLY A 344 -14.40 -19.23 3.96
C GLY A 344 -14.60 -17.78 4.42
N PRO A 345 -13.59 -17.15 5.05
CA PRO A 345 -13.64 -15.74 5.45
C PRO A 345 -14.02 -14.76 4.32
N ILE A 346 -13.52 -14.98 3.10
CA ILE A 346 -13.86 -14.13 1.94
C ILE A 346 -15.33 -14.33 1.54
N ARG A 347 -15.83 -15.56 1.51
CA ARG A 347 -17.23 -15.86 1.21
C ARG A 347 -18.17 -15.21 2.23
N ASP A 348 -17.82 -15.28 3.52
CA ASP A 348 -18.55 -14.61 4.59
C ASP A 348 -18.59 -13.09 4.39
N PHE A 349 -17.44 -12.51 4.04
CA PHE A 349 -17.34 -11.10 3.72
C PHE A 349 -18.23 -10.70 2.54
N LEU A 350 -18.14 -11.40 1.40
CA LEU A 350 -18.91 -11.07 0.19
C LEU A 350 -20.42 -11.23 0.42
N SER A 351 -20.83 -12.24 1.19
CA SER A 351 -22.24 -12.55 1.44
C SER A 351 -22.88 -11.75 2.58
N SER A 352 -22.09 -11.14 3.47
CA SER A 352 -22.65 -10.46 4.65
C SER A 352 -22.11 -9.08 4.97
N GLN A 353 -20.92 -8.71 4.49
CA GLN A 353 -20.23 -7.47 4.86
C GLN A 353 -19.85 -6.57 3.67
N LEU A 354 -20.17 -6.97 2.43
CA LEU A 354 -19.87 -6.19 1.22
C LEU A 354 -20.48 -4.79 1.29
N LEU A 355 -21.76 -4.68 1.69
CA LEU A 355 -22.45 -3.38 1.73
C LEU A 355 -21.86 -2.46 2.81
N LEU A 356 -21.61 -2.98 4.02
CA LEU A 356 -20.91 -2.25 5.09
C LEU A 356 -19.54 -1.76 4.62
N TRP A 357 -18.77 -2.63 3.97
CA TRP A 357 -17.46 -2.28 3.43
C TRP A 357 -17.56 -1.18 2.36
N MET A 358 -18.55 -1.22 1.48
CA MET A 358 -18.82 -0.15 0.52
C MET A 358 -19.16 1.17 1.22
N GLU A 359 -19.93 1.15 2.31
CA GLU A 359 -20.20 2.36 3.10
C GLU A 359 -18.92 2.98 3.65
N VAL A 360 -18.06 2.17 4.27
CA VAL A 360 -16.79 2.64 4.83
C VAL A 360 -15.95 3.33 3.76
N LEU A 361 -15.81 2.72 2.57
CA LEU A 361 -15.05 3.31 1.48
C LEU A 361 -15.73 4.56 0.89
N SER A 362 -17.07 4.60 0.83
CA SER A 362 -17.82 5.75 0.29
C SER A 362 -17.71 6.96 1.21
N LEU A 363 -17.91 6.76 2.52
CA LEU A 363 -17.79 7.80 3.54
C LEU A 363 -16.35 8.34 3.66
N LYS A 364 -15.35 7.48 3.45
CA LYS A 364 -13.93 7.87 3.36
C LYS A 364 -13.52 8.38 1.97
N ARG A 365 -14.48 8.53 1.04
CA ARG A 365 -14.33 9.08 -0.31
C ARG A 365 -13.34 8.32 -1.20
N CYS A 366 -13.21 7.01 -0.98
CA CYS A 366 -12.28 6.15 -1.70
C CYS A 366 -12.93 4.92 -2.33
N ILE A 367 -14.26 4.88 -2.51
CA ILE A 367 -14.99 3.74 -3.11
C ILE A 367 -14.43 3.25 -4.45
N HIS A 368 -13.79 4.11 -5.24
CA HIS A 368 -13.15 3.75 -6.51
C HIS A 368 -12.04 2.69 -6.35
N ILE A 369 -11.31 2.67 -5.23
CA ILE A 369 -10.29 1.64 -4.97
C ILE A 369 -10.93 0.26 -4.78
N GLY A 370 -12.20 0.22 -4.36
CA GLY A 370 -12.96 -1.01 -4.15
C GLY A 370 -13.10 -1.85 -5.42
N VAL A 371 -13.07 -1.21 -6.60
CA VAL A 371 -13.07 -1.90 -7.90
C VAL A 371 -11.83 -2.79 -8.04
N GLY A 372 -10.64 -2.24 -7.75
CA GLY A 372 -9.40 -3.00 -7.80
C GLY A 372 -9.35 -4.10 -6.73
N ILE A 373 -9.81 -3.80 -5.51
CA ILE A 373 -9.87 -4.78 -4.41
C ILE A 373 -10.71 -6.00 -4.79
N MET A 374 -11.92 -5.80 -5.33
CA MET A 374 -12.78 -6.93 -5.72
C MET A 374 -12.21 -7.71 -6.91
N GLN A 375 -11.58 -7.03 -7.87
CA GLN A 375 -10.89 -7.68 -8.98
C GLN A 375 -9.74 -8.58 -8.48
N SER A 376 -8.93 -8.07 -7.54
CA SER A 376 -7.87 -8.86 -6.89
C SER A 376 -8.39 -10.13 -6.22
N VAL A 377 -9.60 -10.11 -5.67
CA VAL A 377 -10.24 -11.27 -5.02
C VAL A 377 -10.69 -12.29 -6.06
N GLU A 378 -11.26 -11.83 -7.18
CA GLU A 378 -11.64 -12.69 -8.30
C GLU A 378 -10.40 -13.39 -8.89
N ASP A 379 -9.33 -12.62 -9.14
CA ASP A 379 -8.05 -13.13 -9.65
C ASP A 379 -7.40 -14.14 -8.69
N TRP A 380 -7.42 -13.83 -7.40
CA TRP A 380 -6.94 -14.75 -6.36
C TRP A 380 -7.73 -16.06 -6.34
N GLY A 381 -9.06 -16.01 -6.45
CA GLY A 381 -9.91 -17.20 -6.49
C GLY A 381 -9.62 -18.08 -7.72
N ARG A 382 -9.45 -17.47 -8.89
CA ARG A 382 -9.06 -18.16 -10.13
C ARG A 382 -7.67 -18.79 -10.03
N TRP A 383 -6.73 -18.10 -9.39
CA TRP A 383 -5.39 -18.59 -9.20
C TRP A 383 -5.33 -19.77 -8.22
N THR A 384 -6.10 -19.74 -7.13
CA THR A 384 -6.16 -20.82 -6.14
C THR A 384 -6.73 -22.11 -6.72
N GLY A 385 -7.75 -22.01 -7.59
CA GLY A 385 -8.42 -23.14 -8.24
C GLY A 385 -9.44 -23.84 -7.32
N ASN A 386 -10.40 -24.58 -7.89
CA ASN A 386 -11.48 -25.29 -7.18
C ASN A 386 -12.38 -24.38 -6.29
N LEU A 387 -12.55 -23.12 -6.69
CA LEU A 387 -13.32 -22.11 -5.97
C LEU A 387 -14.35 -21.44 -6.89
N GLU A 388 -14.97 -22.20 -7.81
CA GLU A 388 -15.85 -21.65 -8.85
C GLU A 388 -16.98 -20.78 -8.29
N GLU A 389 -17.66 -21.25 -7.24
CA GLU A 389 -18.73 -20.49 -6.57
C GLU A 389 -18.23 -19.17 -5.96
N LEU A 390 -17.03 -19.17 -5.39
CA LEU A 390 -16.44 -17.97 -4.79
C LEU A 390 -16.00 -16.99 -5.86
N VAL A 391 -15.42 -17.48 -6.96
CA VAL A 391 -15.04 -16.67 -8.13
C VAL A 391 -16.28 -16.02 -8.74
N GLU A 392 -17.38 -16.77 -8.89
CA GLU A 392 -18.66 -16.22 -9.34
C GLU A 392 -19.17 -15.13 -8.39
N LEU A 393 -19.21 -15.40 -7.08
CA LEU A 393 -19.65 -14.41 -6.09
C LEU A 393 -18.76 -13.15 -6.09
N ALA A 394 -17.44 -13.30 -6.20
CA ALA A 394 -16.48 -12.20 -6.31
C ALA A 394 -16.70 -11.39 -7.59
N HIS A 395 -16.98 -12.05 -8.71
CA HIS A 395 -17.29 -11.41 -9.98
C HIS A 395 -18.54 -10.52 -9.88
N TYR A 396 -19.61 -11.04 -9.29
CA TYR A 396 -20.83 -10.24 -9.08
C TYR A 396 -20.65 -9.12 -8.07
N ALA A 397 -19.86 -9.33 -7.02
CA ALA A 397 -19.49 -8.27 -6.07
C ALA A 397 -18.72 -7.15 -6.77
N TRP A 398 -17.74 -7.50 -7.59
CA TRP A 398 -17.00 -6.55 -8.39
C TRP A 398 -17.90 -5.77 -9.37
N CYS A 399 -18.82 -6.45 -10.06
CA CYS A 399 -19.82 -5.79 -10.91
C CYS A 399 -20.66 -4.79 -10.10
N PHE A 400 -21.14 -5.19 -8.93
CA PHE A 400 -21.97 -4.36 -8.05
C PHE A 400 -21.21 -3.10 -7.59
N VAL A 401 -19.99 -3.28 -7.10
CA VAL A 401 -19.11 -2.19 -6.63
C VAL A 401 -18.75 -1.25 -7.76
N THR A 402 -18.36 -1.78 -8.92
CA THR A 402 -18.00 -0.96 -10.09
C THR A 402 -19.17 -0.11 -10.56
N MET A 403 -20.37 -0.71 -10.64
CA MET A 403 -21.57 0.00 -11.05
C MET A 403 -21.93 1.14 -10.09
N PHE A 404 -21.76 0.94 -8.77
CA PHE A 404 -21.97 2.02 -7.82
C PHE A 404 -20.90 3.10 -7.94
N ALA A 405 -19.62 2.72 -7.85
CA ALA A 405 -18.47 3.62 -7.83
C ALA A 405 -18.35 4.51 -9.07
N SER A 406 -18.84 4.02 -10.23
CA SER A 406 -18.76 4.75 -11.50
C SER A 406 -19.89 5.75 -11.71
N GLN A 407 -20.85 5.86 -10.79
CA GLN A 407 -22.03 6.70 -10.93
C GLN A 407 -21.99 7.89 -9.96
N PRO A 408 -22.56 9.06 -10.33
CA PRO A 408 -22.65 10.21 -9.43
C PRO A 408 -23.33 9.91 -8.10
N VAL A 409 -24.20 8.89 -8.08
CA VAL A 409 -24.91 8.41 -6.89
C VAL A 409 -23.98 7.88 -5.79
N SER A 410 -22.73 7.52 -6.13
CA SER A 410 -21.72 7.08 -5.16
C SER A 410 -21.32 8.14 -4.12
N ARG A 411 -21.65 9.41 -4.37
CA ARG A 411 -21.44 10.53 -3.44
C ARG A 411 -22.45 10.57 -2.29
N SER A 412 -23.46 9.70 -2.31
CA SER A 412 -24.44 9.56 -1.23
C SER A 412 -24.57 8.09 -0.84
N THR A 413 -23.90 7.72 0.25
CA THR A 413 -23.78 6.35 0.77
C THR A 413 -25.12 5.59 0.89
N PRO A 414 -26.24 6.19 1.32
CA PRO A 414 -27.52 5.46 1.44
C PRO A 414 -28.06 4.88 0.12
N HIS A 415 -27.59 5.37 -1.03
CA HIS A 415 -28.01 4.84 -2.33
C HIS A 415 -27.47 3.44 -2.65
N ILE A 416 -26.51 2.92 -1.86
CA ILE A 416 -26.19 1.48 -1.86
C ILE A 416 -27.46 0.65 -1.65
N TYR A 417 -28.34 1.11 -0.75
CA TYR A 417 -29.56 0.40 -0.37
C TYR A 417 -30.80 0.83 -1.13
N LEU A 418 -30.88 2.10 -1.53
CA LEU A 418 -32.08 2.67 -2.15
C LEU A 418 -32.09 2.58 -3.68
N SER A 419 -30.91 2.55 -4.30
CA SER A 419 -30.79 2.58 -5.76
C SER A 419 -30.00 1.41 -6.30
N MET A 420 -28.89 1.02 -5.66
CA MET A 420 -28.10 -0.10 -6.15
C MET A 420 -28.80 -1.43 -5.90
N LEU A 421 -29.02 -1.78 -4.63
CA LEU A 421 -29.57 -3.09 -4.27
C LEU A 421 -30.97 -3.37 -4.86
N PRO A 422 -31.96 -2.46 -4.81
CA PRO A 422 -33.32 -2.73 -5.32
C PRO A 422 -33.39 -2.90 -6.84
N PHE A 423 -32.46 -2.30 -7.56
CA PHE A 423 -32.41 -2.31 -9.03
C PHE A 423 -31.32 -3.26 -9.56
N TRP A 424 -30.69 -4.03 -8.69
CA TRP A 424 -29.78 -5.12 -9.06
C TRP A 424 -30.58 -6.34 -9.51
N PRO A 425 -30.09 -7.17 -10.46
CA PRO A 425 -30.80 -8.38 -10.88
C PRO A 425 -31.13 -9.28 -9.69
N SER A 426 -32.41 -9.66 -9.55
CA SER A 426 -32.92 -10.36 -8.37
C SER A 426 -32.37 -11.78 -8.21
N ASP A 427 -31.93 -12.38 -9.32
CA ASP A 427 -31.32 -13.70 -9.42
C ASP A 427 -29.80 -13.69 -9.25
N ALA A 428 -29.16 -12.51 -9.25
CA ALA A 428 -27.72 -12.41 -9.03
C ALA A 428 -27.34 -12.72 -7.57
N PRO A 429 -26.16 -13.34 -7.31
CA PRO A 429 -25.72 -13.74 -5.97
C PRO A 429 -25.81 -12.65 -4.89
N ILE A 430 -25.46 -11.40 -5.22
CA ILE A 430 -25.54 -10.28 -4.28
C ILE A 430 -26.99 -10.03 -3.81
N SER A 431 -27.97 -10.05 -4.73
CA SER A 431 -29.38 -9.88 -4.37
C SER A 431 -29.86 -10.98 -3.45
N LEU A 432 -29.46 -12.24 -3.72
CA LEU A 432 -29.83 -13.40 -2.90
C LEU A 432 -29.32 -13.28 -1.46
N HIS A 433 -28.13 -12.71 -1.27
CA HIS A 433 -27.50 -12.55 0.05
C HIS A 433 -28.01 -11.35 0.86
N TYR A 434 -28.36 -10.24 0.20
CA TYR A 434 -28.66 -8.98 0.89
C TYR A 434 -30.14 -8.59 0.90
N THR A 435 -30.94 -8.95 -0.11
CA THR A 435 -32.34 -8.49 -0.20
C THR A 435 -33.17 -8.97 0.99
N SER A 436 -32.95 -10.21 1.44
CA SER A 436 -33.66 -10.79 2.60
C SER A 436 -33.29 -10.14 3.94
N LYS A 437 -32.15 -9.44 4.01
CA LYS A 437 -31.66 -8.74 5.21
C LYS A 437 -32.21 -7.31 5.31
N MET A 438 -32.89 -6.83 4.28
CA MET A 438 -33.42 -5.47 4.21
C MET A 438 -34.93 -5.44 4.46
N GLN A 439 -35.38 -4.37 5.10
CA GLN A 439 -36.80 -4.11 5.32
C GLN A 439 -37.24 -2.91 4.47
N ASN A 440 -38.49 -2.92 4.00
CA ASN A 440 -39.10 -1.81 3.26
C ASN A 440 -38.35 -1.36 2.00
N MET A 441 -37.62 -2.29 1.35
CA MET A 441 -37.00 -2.01 0.06
C MET A 441 -38.05 -1.70 -1.01
N ILE A 442 -37.69 -0.76 -1.90
CA ILE A 442 -38.42 -0.57 -3.15
C ILE A 442 -38.39 -1.89 -3.92
N ASN A 443 -39.54 -2.34 -4.43
CA ASN A 443 -39.61 -3.52 -5.30
C ASN A 443 -39.97 -3.07 -6.71
N PRO A 444 -38.97 -2.72 -7.55
CA PRO A 444 -39.26 -2.24 -8.89
C PRO A 444 -39.71 -3.40 -9.78
N TRP A 445 -40.85 -3.25 -10.46
CA TRP A 445 -41.41 -4.29 -11.33
C TRP A 445 -41.29 -3.92 -12.81
N GLY A 446 -41.10 -4.93 -13.67
CA GLY A 446 -41.13 -4.77 -15.13
C GLY A 446 -40.02 -5.53 -15.86
N THR A 447 -40.24 -5.78 -17.16
CA THR A 447 -39.32 -6.55 -18.01
C THR A 447 -37.98 -5.86 -18.27
N ALA A 448 -37.90 -4.54 -18.07
CA ALA A 448 -36.66 -3.78 -18.19
C ALA A 448 -35.61 -4.14 -17.12
N LEU A 449 -36.05 -4.68 -15.96
CA LEU A 449 -35.16 -5.13 -14.89
C LEU A 449 -34.72 -6.57 -15.10
N SER A 450 -35.65 -7.44 -15.48
CA SER A 450 -35.35 -8.84 -15.85
C SER A 450 -34.48 -8.95 -17.11
N GLY A 451 -34.46 -7.91 -17.95
CA GLY A 451 -33.64 -7.81 -19.16
C GLY A 451 -32.31 -7.07 -18.99
N ARG A 452 -31.95 -6.62 -17.77
CA ARG A 452 -30.63 -6.00 -17.52
C ARG A 452 -29.55 -7.08 -17.58
N GLN A 453 -28.95 -7.23 -18.75
CA GLN A 453 -27.63 -7.86 -18.88
C GLN A 453 -26.55 -6.84 -18.49
N HIS A 454 -25.43 -7.33 -17.96
CA HIS A 454 -24.26 -6.57 -17.50
C HIS A 454 -23.95 -5.33 -18.37
N ALA A 455 -23.61 -4.22 -17.72
CA ALA A 455 -23.63 -2.87 -18.26
C ALA A 455 -22.85 -2.69 -19.59
N LEU A 456 -23.46 -1.98 -20.54
CA LEU A 456 -22.83 -1.52 -21.78
C LEU A 456 -21.73 -0.51 -21.45
N LEU A 457 -20.46 -0.94 -21.45
CA LEU A 457 -19.31 -0.11 -21.09
C LEU A 457 -18.96 0.95 -22.17
N ALA A 458 -19.16 0.66 -23.45
CA ALA A 458 -18.95 1.61 -24.55
C ALA A 458 -19.70 1.23 -25.83
N THR A 459 -19.95 2.22 -26.69
CA THR A 459 -20.50 2.05 -28.05
C THR A 459 -19.55 2.69 -29.06
N TRP A 460 -19.05 1.92 -30.02
CA TRP A 460 -18.28 2.43 -31.16
C TRP A 460 -19.16 2.49 -32.41
N SER A 461 -19.18 3.66 -33.06
CA SER A 461 -19.96 3.89 -34.27
C SER A 461 -19.03 3.90 -35.48
N PHE A 462 -19.34 3.06 -36.47
CA PHE A 462 -18.62 3.01 -37.74
C PHE A 462 -19.50 3.61 -38.83
N GLY A 463 -18.93 4.48 -39.67
CA GLY A 463 -19.66 5.18 -40.73
C GLY A 463 -20.10 4.31 -41.91
N SER A 464 -19.97 2.98 -41.80
CA SER A 464 -20.34 2.01 -42.83
C SER A 464 -20.72 0.65 -42.21
N GLN A 465 -21.22 -0.28 -43.04
CA GLN A 465 -21.71 -1.58 -42.56
C GLN A 465 -20.56 -2.46 -42.07
N LEU A 466 -20.78 -3.09 -40.91
CA LEU A 466 -19.87 -4.06 -40.32
C LEU A 466 -20.04 -5.42 -41.01
N MET A 467 -18.94 -5.99 -41.48
CA MET A 467 -18.93 -7.22 -42.28
C MET A 467 -18.51 -8.44 -41.45
N SER A 468 -17.57 -8.28 -40.52
CA SER A 468 -17.06 -9.37 -39.69
C SER A 468 -16.35 -8.86 -38.44
N THR A 469 -16.32 -9.68 -37.40
CA THR A 469 -15.67 -9.39 -36.10
C THR A 469 -15.00 -10.62 -35.54
N LYS A 470 -13.77 -10.49 -35.05
CA LYS A 470 -13.01 -11.57 -34.38
C LYS A 470 -12.28 -11.04 -33.15
N PHE A 471 -12.24 -11.84 -32.09
CA PHE A 471 -11.42 -11.60 -30.90
C PHE A 471 -10.02 -12.17 -31.09
N SER A 472 -9.03 -11.55 -30.43
CA SER A 472 -7.73 -12.17 -30.23
C SER A 472 -7.84 -13.39 -29.29
N PRO A 473 -6.92 -14.36 -29.35
CA PRO A 473 -6.99 -15.58 -28.53
C PRO A 473 -6.97 -15.33 -27.02
N ASP A 474 -6.37 -14.23 -26.58
CA ASP A 474 -6.28 -13.76 -25.19
C ASP A 474 -7.40 -12.79 -24.80
N GLY A 475 -8.33 -12.48 -25.71
CA GLY A 475 -9.46 -11.57 -25.48
C GLY A 475 -9.10 -10.08 -25.35
N SER A 476 -7.83 -9.71 -25.52
CA SER A 476 -7.35 -8.34 -25.30
C SER A 476 -7.66 -7.36 -26.45
N ARG A 477 -7.96 -7.87 -27.65
CA ARG A 477 -8.23 -7.06 -28.85
C ARG A 477 -9.42 -7.55 -29.65
N ILE A 478 -10.07 -6.63 -30.34
CA ILE A 478 -11.14 -6.92 -31.30
C ILE A 478 -10.73 -6.43 -32.68
N THR A 479 -10.75 -7.32 -33.66
CA THR A 479 -10.61 -6.94 -35.07
C THR A 479 -11.99 -6.81 -35.71
N VAL A 480 -12.24 -5.67 -36.33
CA VAL A 480 -13.49 -5.37 -37.04
C VAL A 480 -13.22 -5.11 -38.52
N ALA A 481 -14.02 -5.70 -39.39
CA ALA A 481 -14.00 -5.45 -40.84
C ALA A 481 -15.19 -4.57 -41.22
N VAL A 482 -14.94 -3.43 -41.86
CA VAL A 482 -15.98 -2.42 -42.13
C VAL A 482 -15.99 -2.01 -43.62
N GLY A 483 -17.17 -2.01 -44.24
CA GLY A 483 -17.40 -1.61 -45.63
C GLY A 483 -17.05 -2.67 -46.68
N LYS A 484 -17.45 -2.44 -47.95
CA LYS A 484 -17.25 -3.36 -49.08
C LYS A 484 -15.78 -3.50 -49.53
N GLU A 485 -14.93 -2.55 -49.16
CA GLU A 485 -13.47 -2.58 -49.41
C GLU A 485 -12.68 -3.31 -48.30
N CYS A 486 -13.36 -3.90 -47.30
CA CYS A 486 -12.75 -4.64 -46.20
C CYS A 486 -11.61 -3.88 -45.49
N LYS A 487 -11.87 -2.63 -45.07
CA LYS A 487 -10.91 -1.92 -44.20
C LYS A 487 -10.94 -2.58 -42.82
N ALA A 488 -9.79 -3.09 -42.39
CA ALA A 488 -9.63 -3.73 -41.09
C ALA A 488 -9.20 -2.69 -40.05
N GLY A 489 -9.90 -2.65 -38.92
CA GLY A 489 -9.53 -1.87 -37.75
C GLY A 489 -9.27 -2.79 -36.56
N VAL A 490 -8.27 -2.45 -35.74
CA VAL A 490 -8.03 -3.08 -34.44
C VAL A 490 -8.52 -2.11 -33.38
N ILE A 491 -9.43 -2.59 -32.55
CA ILE A 491 -9.87 -1.89 -31.35
C ILE A 491 -9.08 -2.50 -30.21
N ASP A 492 -8.33 -1.67 -29.50
CA ASP A 492 -7.88 -1.98 -28.15
C ASP A 492 -9.02 -1.55 -27.22
N PRO A 493 -9.95 -2.45 -26.84
CA PRO A 493 -10.91 -2.11 -25.79
C PRO A 493 -10.09 -1.72 -24.55
N PRO A 494 -10.60 -0.81 -23.70
CA PRO A 494 -10.00 -0.64 -22.38
C PRO A 494 -9.85 -2.03 -21.74
N LEU A 495 -8.67 -2.31 -21.16
CA LEU A 495 -8.24 -3.58 -20.56
C LEU A 495 -9.42 -4.40 -20.02
N PRO A 496 -9.44 -5.73 -20.17
CA PRO A 496 -10.61 -6.57 -19.95
C PRO A 496 -11.11 -6.43 -18.51
N ASN A 497 -11.99 -5.46 -18.34
CA ASN A 497 -12.81 -5.28 -17.18
C ASN A 497 -14.18 -5.85 -17.53
N LEU A 498 -14.62 -6.79 -16.71
CA LEU A 498 -15.98 -7.24 -16.49
C LEU A 498 -16.49 -8.23 -17.52
N GLY A 499 -17.41 -9.08 -17.07
CA GLY A 499 -18.32 -9.88 -17.90
C GLY A 499 -19.22 -8.98 -18.74
N ALA A 500 -18.60 -8.15 -19.58
CA ALA A 500 -19.19 -7.15 -20.42
C ALA A 500 -19.19 -7.63 -21.87
N TYR A 501 -20.20 -7.21 -22.62
CA TYR A 501 -20.23 -7.33 -24.06
C TYR A 501 -20.30 -5.94 -24.66
N TRP A 502 -19.63 -5.77 -25.79
CA TRP A 502 -19.61 -4.52 -26.54
C TRP A 502 -20.62 -4.60 -27.68
N LYS A 503 -21.29 -3.49 -28.01
CA LYS A 503 -22.23 -3.44 -29.13
C LYS A 503 -21.68 -2.55 -30.23
N LEU A 504 -21.45 -3.13 -31.40
CA LEU A 504 -21.10 -2.38 -32.61
C LEU A 504 -22.40 -1.97 -33.31
N ARG A 505 -22.59 -0.67 -33.55
CA ARG A 505 -23.76 -0.16 -34.30
C ARG A 505 -23.33 0.33 -35.67
N THR A 506 -24.10 -0.06 -36.69
CA THR A 506 -24.07 0.55 -38.02
C THR A 506 -25.13 1.64 -38.07
N GLN A 507 -24.78 2.85 -38.50
CA GLN A 507 -25.78 3.84 -38.86
C GLN A 507 -26.31 3.50 -40.26
N ALA A 508 -27.43 2.78 -40.33
CA ALA A 508 -28.26 2.85 -41.52
C ALA A 508 -29.03 4.18 -41.45
N ARG A 509 -28.57 5.19 -42.19
CA ARG A 509 -29.45 6.29 -42.60
C ARG A 509 -30.47 5.67 -43.57
N PHE A 510 -31.74 5.71 -43.19
CA PHE A 510 -32.81 5.88 -44.18
C PHE A 510 -33.11 7.37 -44.28
#